data_AF-A0A8T7FKR7-F1
#
_entry.id   AF-A0A8T7FKR7-F1
#
_cell.length_a   1.000
_cell.length_b   1.000
_cell.length_c   1.000
_cell.angle_alpha   90.00
_cell.angle_beta   90.00
_cell.angle_gamma   90.00
#
_symmetry.space_group_name_H-M   'P 1'
#
loop_
_entity.id
_entity.type
_entity.pdbx_description
1 polymer ?
#
loop_
_entity_poly.entity_id
_entity_poly.type
_entity_poly.pdbx_seq_one_letter_code
_entity_poly.pdbx_strand_id
1 'polypeptide(L)' 'MLVLSWDMDESARLGLTYKQFAKYALLKLGVETDITRFVRKDVPRRVASNAETLARMAELGLSL' A
#
# COMPACT_ATOMS: atom_id res chain seq x y z
N MET A 1 -5.48 4.38 5.73
CA MET A 1 -5.50 2.90 5.81
C MET A 1 -4.18 2.28 6.25
N LEU A 2 -3.02 2.70 5.72
CA LEU A 2 -1.74 2.26 6.29
C LEU A 2 -1.55 2.70 7.74
N VAL A 3 -2.03 3.86 8.19
CA VAL A 3 -1.86 4.27 9.61
C VAL A 3 -2.62 3.34 10.57
N LEU A 4 -3.84 2.93 10.23
CA LEU A 4 -4.65 2.02 11.06
C LEU A 4 -3.99 0.64 11.22
N SER A 5 -3.25 0.16 10.21
CA SER A 5 -2.60 -1.15 10.33
C SER A 5 -1.41 -1.16 11.28
N TRP A 6 -0.79 -0.01 11.55
CA TRP A 6 0.43 0.07 12.38
C TRP A 6 0.12 0.06 13.88
N ASP A 7 -1.09 0.46 14.28
CA ASP A 7 -1.60 0.37 15.66
C ASP A 7 -2.37 -0.95 15.94
N MET A 8 -2.42 -1.87 14.99
CA MET A 8 -3.15 -3.13 15.14
C MET A 8 -2.24 -4.28 15.60
N ASP A 9 -2.67 -4.92 16.68
CA ASP A 9 -2.05 -6.14 17.21
C ASP A 9 -2.07 -7.28 16.18
N GLU A 10 -1.14 -8.21 16.33
CA GLU A 10 -0.94 -9.33 15.39
C GLU A 10 -2.18 -10.23 15.25
N SER A 11 -2.96 -10.37 16.33
CA SER A 11 -4.25 -11.06 16.34
C SER A 11 -5.29 -10.34 15.47
N ALA A 12 -5.35 -9.01 15.53
CA ALA A 12 -6.23 -8.19 14.71
C ALA A 12 -5.78 -8.16 13.23
N ARG A 13 -4.50 -8.44 12.97
CA ARG A 13 -3.93 -8.60 11.61
C ARG A 13 -4.08 -10.01 11.03
N LEU A 14 -4.72 -10.95 11.73
CA LEU A 14 -4.89 -12.33 11.28
C LEU A 14 -3.56 -13.03 10.95
N GLY A 15 -2.49 -12.70 11.68
CA GLY A 15 -1.13 -13.21 11.40
C GLY A 15 -0.45 -12.62 10.15
N LEU A 16 -1.04 -11.60 9.52
CA LEU A 16 -0.44 -10.91 8.37
C LEU A 16 0.56 -9.84 8.83
N THR A 17 1.64 -9.68 8.06
CA THR A 17 2.55 -8.53 8.24
C THR A 17 1.80 -7.22 7.98
N TYR A 18 2.28 -6.11 8.55
CA TYR A 18 1.68 -4.78 8.39
C TYR A 18 1.38 -4.40 6.92
N LYS A 19 2.29 -4.75 6.00
CA LYS A 19 2.14 -4.50 4.56
C LYS A 19 1.08 -5.41 3.92
N GLN A 20 1.06 -6.68 4.29
CA GLN A 20 0.08 -7.65 3.80
C GLN A 20 -1.34 -7.32 4.30
N PHE A 21 -1.48 -6.96 5.57
CA PHE A 21 -2.76 -6.57 6.14
C PHE A 21 -3.31 -5.30 5.48
N ALA A 22 -2.47 -4.28 5.27
CA ALA A 22 -2.90 -3.08 4.55
C ALA A 22 -3.37 -3.40 3.13
N LYS A 23 -2.64 -4.26 2.40
CA LYS A 23 -3.05 -4.72 1.05
C LYS A 23 -4.37 -5.49 1.09
N TYR A 24 -4.52 -6.45 2.01
CA TYR A 24 -5.75 -7.21 2.22
C TYR A 24 -6.95 -6.32 2.55
N ALA A 25 -6.77 -5.32 3.40
CA ALA A 25 -7.85 -4.43 3.80
C ALA A 25 -8.27 -3.50 2.64
N LEU A 26 -7.33 -3.03 1.82
CA LEU A 26 -7.61 -2.25 0.61
C LEU A 26 -8.33 -3.07 -0.47
N LEU A 27 -7.92 -4.33 -0.65
CA LEU A 27 -8.58 -5.34 -1.47
C LEU A 27 -10.04 -5.55 -1.02
N LYS A 28 -10.25 -5.79 0.28
CA LYS A 28 -11.58 -6.02 0.87
C LYS A 28 -12.51 -4.81 0.71
N LEU A 29 -11.97 -3.59 0.70
CA LEU A 29 -12.74 -2.37 0.48
C LEU A 29 -13.04 -2.09 -1.00
N GLY A 30 -12.51 -2.87 -1.95
CA GLY A 30 -12.70 -2.63 -3.38
C GLY A 30 -12.04 -1.34 -3.90
N VAL A 31 -11.13 -0.74 -3.11
CA VAL A 31 -10.38 0.49 -3.45
C VAL A 31 -9.07 0.14 -4.17
N GLU A 32 -8.99 -1.06 -4.75
CA GLU A 32 -7.75 -1.66 -5.22
C GLU A 32 -7.13 -0.93 -6.42
N THR A 33 -7.89 -0.09 -7.11
CA THR A 33 -7.47 0.48 -8.40
C THR A 33 -6.94 1.91 -8.37
N ASP A 34 -7.17 2.70 -7.32
CA ASP A 34 -6.93 4.16 -7.42
C ASP A 34 -6.47 4.84 -6.12
N ILE A 35 -5.63 4.16 -5.34
CA ILE A 35 -4.93 4.85 -4.24
C ILE A 35 -3.88 5.77 -4.85
N THR A 36 -4.29 6.99 -5.19
CA THR A 36 -3.42 8.05 -5.73
C THR A 36 -2.74 8.86 -4.61
N ARG A 37 -3.23 8.73 -3.37
CA ARG A 37 -2.75 9.46 -2.19
C ARG A 37 -2.80 8.64 -0.91
N PHE A 38 -1.81 8.79 -0.05
CA PHE A 38 -1.88 8.39 1.35
C PHE A 38 -1.24 9.46 2.25
N VAL A 39 -1.73 9.58 3.47
CA VAL A 39 -1.17 10.49 4.47
C VAL A 39 -0.26 9.71 5.40
N ARG A 40 0.95 10.23 5.66
CA ARG A 40 1.88 9.68 6.66
C ARG A 40 2.50 10.83 7.45
N LYS A 41 2.36 10.79 8.79
CA LYS A 41 2.79 11.86 9.71
C LYS A 41 2.22 13.23 9.30
N ASP A 42 0.93 13.28 8.99
CA ASP A 42 0.21 14.45 8.46
C ASP A 42 0.73 15.04 7.15
N VAL A 43 1.68 14.37 6.49
CA VAL A 43 2.17 14.76 5.17
C VAL A 43 1.46 13.92 4.10
N PRO A 44 0.69 14.54 3.19
CA PRO A 44 0.12 13.83 2.05
C PRO A 44 1.23 13.43 1.07
N ARG A 45 1.23 12.16 0.68
CA ARG A 45 2.16 11.58 -0.28
C ARG A 45 1.39 11.02 -1.46
N ARG A 46 1.85 11.36 -2.66
CA ARG A 46 1.38 10.77 -3.91
C ARG A 46 1.87 9.33 -4.02
N VAL A 47 1.01 8.44 -4.46
CA VAL A 47 1.37 7.08 -4.89
C VAL A 47 1.53 7.12 -6.40
N ALA A 48 2.62 6.54 -6.91
CA ALA A 48 2.83 6.39 -8.34
C ALA A 48 1.79 5.41 -8.92
N SER A 49 1.29 5.70 -10.10
CA SER A 49 0.41 4.79 -10.82
C SER A 49 1.15 3.49 -11.19
N ASN A 50 0.40 2.45 -11.57
CA ASN A 50 1.00 1.20 -12.08
C ASN A 50 1.92 1.47 -13.28
N ALA A 51 1.50 2.32 -14.21
CA ALA A 51 2.29 2.68 -15.39
C ALA A 51 3.61 3.37 -15.01
N GLU A 52 3.57 4.35 -14.11
CA GLU A 52 4.77 5.04 -13.60
C GLU A 52 5.70 4.09 -12.85
N THR A 53 5.14 3.16 -12.08
CA THR A 53 5.91 2.16 -11.33
C THR A 53 6.61 1.19 -12.27
N LEU A 54 5.90 0.68 -13.29
CA LEU A 54 6.46 -0.24 -14.28
C LEU A 54 7.56 0.43 -15.12
N ALA A 55 7.34 1.67 -15.55
CA ALA A 55 8.37 2.45 -16.24
C ALA A 55 9.63 2.59 -15.37
N ARG A 56 9.45 2.90 -14.08
CA ARG A 56 10.57 3.04 -13.15
C ARG A 56 11.28 1.72 -12.85
N MET A 57 10.57 0.60 -12.79
CA MET A 57 11.18 -0.73 -12.64
C MET A 57 12.07 -1.08 -13.83
N ALA A 58 11.63 -0.77 -15.05
CA ALA A 58 12.42 -0.98 -16.26
C ALA A 58 13.70 -0.11 -16.27
N GLU A 59 13.60 1.16 -15.89
CA GLU A 59 14.78 2.05 -15.73
C GLU A 59 15.79 1.53 -14.70
N LEU A 60 15.31 0.83 -13.67
CA LEU A 60 16.12 0.26 -12.60
C LEU A 60 16.62 -1.16 -12.90
N GLY A 61 16.26 -1.74 -14.05
CA GLY A 61 16.64 -3.11 -14.43
C GLY A 61 15.97 -4.21 -13.57
N LEU A 62 14.83 -3.92 -12.96
CA LEU A 62 14.08 -4.86 -12.12
C LEU A 62 13.00 -5.57 -12.95
N SER A 63 12.94 -6.90 -12.88
CA SER A 63 11.86 -7.71 -13.48
C SER A 63 10.82 -8.11 -12.43
N LEU A 64 9.59 -8.38 -12.89
CA LEU A 64 8.50 -8.93 -12.08
C LEU A 64 8.77 -10.40 -11.70
#